data_AF-B0R1X2-F1
#
_entry.id   AF-B0R1X2-F1
#
_cell.length_a   1.000
_cell.length_b   1.000
_cell.length_c   1.000
_cell.angle_alpha   90.00
_cell.angle_beta   90.00
_cell.angle_gamma   90.00
#
_symmetry.space_group_name_H-M   'P 1'
#
loop_
_entity.id
_entity.type
_entity.pdbx_description
1 polymer ?
#
loop_
_entity_poly.entity_id
_entity_poly.type
_entity_poly.pdbx_seq_one_letter_code
_entity_poly.pdbx_strand_id
1 'polypeptide(L)'
;VAPSSLRPVDILLKALLLVPYDQVSIVSMQRWLAMALALLGVLTTQSKEETILSRLQELGLTSDLFICVLDPQHTKEDALNANMTPPEEVLARFLLQIVGFTVTTVQSLRFSKSIDVSGVQSHDFLAQELSRLLLSMTHMFKSGAFRKVGVMMASLISRPQQSKCWFALDHLSEVFHSLIQTDPVLVLQWCQLLLLLNYDSTDWWMRILHTPKKPPLSKSMSSGSLDHLETNLEPELSTAEEVVKQGALVLFCDYVCENEADAEPLSWLVV
;
A
#
# COMPACT_ATOMS: atom_id res chain seq x y z
N VAL A 1 -1.60 29.73 -0.38
CA VAL A 1 -2.72 30.01 -1.33
C VAL A 1 -3.95 30.37 -0.52
N ALA A 2 -4.72 31.40 -0.88
CA ALA A 2 -5.91 31.76 -0.11
C ALA A 2 -6.95 30.62 -0.20
N PRO A 3 -7.56 30.17 0.91
CA PRO A 3 -8.49 29.03 0.89
C PRO A 3 -9.68 29.21 -0.07
N SER A 4 -10.07 30.46 -0.36
CA SER A 4 -11.12 30.80 -1.31
C SER A 4 -10.75 30.50 -2.77
N SER A 5 -9.47 30.58 -3.13
CA SER A 5 -9.00 30.35 -4.52
C SER A 5 -8.90 28.87 -4.92
N LEU A 6 -8.98 27.96 -3.94
CA LEU A 6 -9.00 26.51 -4.15
C LEU A 6 -10.42 25.93 -4.11
N ARG A 7 -11.43 26.81 -4.06
CA ARG A 7 -12.85 26.47 -4.18
C ARG A 7 -13.37 27.03 -5.50
N PRO A 8 -14.07 26.23 -6.32
CA PRO A 8 -14.43 24.82 -6.10
C PRO A 8 -13.24 23.86 -6.31
N VAL A 9 -13.24 22.73 -5.60
CA VAL A 9 -12.17 21.71 -5.65
C VAL A 9 -12.12 20.93 -6.98
N ASP A 10 -13.05 21.19 -7.89
CA ASP A 10 -13.23 20.47 -9.15
C ASP A 10 -11.97 20.41 -10.01
N ILE A 11 -11.28 21.54 -10.14
CA ILE A 11 -10.07 21.64 -10.95
C ILE A 11 -8.97 20.77 -10.31
N LEU A 12 -8.90 20.73 -8.98
CA LEU A 12 -7.95 19.90 -8.24
C LEU A 12 -8.27 18.41 -8.43
N LEU A 13 -9.54 18.01 -8.35
CA LEU A 13 -9.95 16.61 -8.57
C LEU A 13 -9.69 16.15 -10.00
N LYS A 14 -10.01 16.99 -11.00
CA LYS A 14 -9.72 16.70 -12.40
C LYS A 14 -8.22 16.59 -12.68
N ALA A 15 -7.42 17.46 -12.08
CA ALA A 15 -5.96 17.42 -12.22
C ALA A 15 -5.34 16.22 -11.49
N LEU A 16 -5.88 15.85 -10.32
CA LEU A 16 -5.43 14.70 -9.53
C LEU A 16 -5.61 13.39 -10.30
N LEU A 17 -6.76 13.23 -10.96
CA LEU A 17 -7.10 12.03 -11.73
C LEU A 17 -6.55 12.05 -13.17
N LEU A 18 -5.75 13.05 -13.54
CA LEU A 18 -5.10 13.08 -14.84
C LEU A 18 -3.85 12.20 -14.82
N VAL A 19 -3.71 11.30 -15.79
CA VAL A 19 -2.56 10.39 -15.94
C VAL A 19 -1.55 11.01 -16.91
N PRO A 20 -0.23 10.88 -16.67
CA PRO A 20 0.75 11.37 -17.63
C PRO A 20 0.63 10.62 -18.95
N TYR A 21 0.65 11.36 -20.06
CA TYR A 21 0.57 10.81 -21.43
C TYR A 21 1.73 9.87 -21.76
N ASP A 22 2.90 10.12 -21.16
CA ASP A 22 4.10 9.31 -21.32
C ASP A 22 4.47 8.65 -19.98
N GLN A 23 4.08 7.38 -19.83
CA GLN A 23 4.41 6.54 -18.67
C GLN A 23 5.81 5.92 -18.78
N VAL A 24 6.55 6.15 -19.87
CA VAL A 24 7.87 5.54 -20.11
C VAL A 24 8.98 6.39 -19.49
N SER A 25 8.82 7.70 -19.43
CA SER A 25 9.81 8.61 -18.83
C SER A 25 9.71 8.68 -17.30
N ILE A 26 10.77 8.26 -16.61
CA ILE A 26 10.91 8.37 -15.15
C ILE A 26 10.69 9.81 -14.67
N VAL A 27 11.20 10.80 -15.41
CA VAL A 27 11.07 12.22 -15.04
C VAL A 27 9.62 12.71 -15.16
N SER A 28 8.89 12.27 -16.19
CA SER A 28 7.47 12.57 -16.35
C SER A 28 6.66 11.97 -15.21
N MET A 29 6.98 10.73 -14.82
CA MET A 29 6.37 10.05 -13.69
C MET A 29 6.65 10.76 -12.35
N GLN A 30 7.90 11.13 -12.08
CA GLN A 30 8.27 11.88 -10.86
C GLN A 30 7.50 13.18 -10.72
N ARG A 31 7.40 13.96 -11.80
CA ARG A 31 6.65 15.22 -11.82
C ARG A 31 5.16 15.02 -11.58
N TRP A 32 4.58 14.01 -12.23
CA TRP A 32 3.18 13.67 -12.03
C TRP A 32 2.90 13.22 -10.60
N LEU A 33 3.73 12.34 -10.03
CA LEU A 33 3.55 11.86 -8.67
C LEU A 33 3.67 13.00 -7.65
N ALA A 34 4.67 13.87 -7.82
CA ALA A 34 4.84 15.06 -6.99
C ALA A 34 3.61 15.99 -7.07
N MET A 35 3.06 16.19 -8.27
CA MET A 35 1.82 16.95 -8.47
C MET A 35 0.64 16.26 -7.77
N ALA A 36 0.45 14.96 -7.97
CA ALA A 36 -0.63 14.19 -7.36
C ALA A 36 -0.57 14.26 -5.83
N LEU A 37 0.63 14.15 -5.24
CA LEU A 37 0.83 14.26 -3.79
C LEU A 37 0.60 15.67 -3.27
N ALA A 38 1.04 16.70 -3.99
CA ALA A 38 0.74 18.07 -3.63
C ALA A 38 -0.78 18.35 -3.64
N LEU A 39 -1.47 17.87 -4.67
CA LEU A 39 -2.93 17.99 -4.79
C LEU A 39 -3.66 17.20 -3.69
N LEU A 40 -3.24 15.96 -3.43
CA LEU A 40 -3.79 15.13 -2.36
C LEU A 40 -3.60 15.83 -1.01
N GLY A 41 -2.41 16.36 -0.72
CA GLY A 41 -2.14 17.10 0.51
C GLY A 41 -2.99 18.36 0.66
N VAL A 42 -3.24 19.09 -0.43
CA VAL A 42 -4.16 20.25 -0.41
C VAL A 42 -5.60 19.80 -0.14
N LEU A 43 -6.05 18.73 -0.80
CA LEU A 43 -7.41 18.20 -0.63
C LEU A 43 -7.64 17.69 0.80
N THR A 44 -6.70 16.93 1.36
CA THR A 44 -6.82 16.36 2.70
C THR A 44 -6.74 17.41 3.81
N THR A 45 -6.01 18.52 3.59
CA THR A 45 -5.87 19.59 4.58
C THR A 45 -6.94 20.66 4.51
N GLN A 46 -7.48 20.97 3.33
CA GLN A 46 -8.39 22.10 3.13
C GLN A 46 -9.85 21.70 2.87
N SER A 47 -10.13 20.43 2.63
CA SER A 47 -11.47 19.93 2.32
C SER A 47 -11.85 18.73 3.18
N LYS A 48 -13.13 18.66 3.54
CA LYS A 48 -13.68 17.49 4.24
C LYS A 48 -13.92 16.36 3.23
N GLU A 49 -13.82 15.12 3.70
CA GLU A 49 -14.11 13.92 2.91
C GLU A 49 -15.45 14.04 2.17
N GLU A 50 -16.53 14.43 2.86
CA GLU A 50 -17.86 14.55 2.24
C GLU A 50 -17.92 15.52 1.07
N THR A 51 -17.19 16.64 1.16
CA THR A 51 -17.11 17.61 0.07
C THR A 51 -16.39 17.01 -1.13
N ILE A 52 -15.28 16.30 -0.90
CA ILE A 52 -14.51 15.65 -1.97
C ILE A 52 -15.37 14.59 -2.66
N LEU A 53 -16.01 13.71 -1.88
CA LEU A 53 -16.83 12.61 -2.41
C LEU A 53 -18.05 13.12 -3.19
N SER A 54 -18.73 14.16 -2.68
CA SER A 54 -19.85 14.80 -3.40
C SER A 54 -19.40 15.36 -4.75
N ARG A 55 -18.28 16.10 -4.78
CA ARG A 55 -17.76 16.66 -6.05
C ARG A 55 -17.29 15.57 -7.00
N LEU A 56 -16.69 14.50 -6.49
CA LEU A 56 -16.26 13.36 -7.30
C LEU A 56 -17.46 12.70 -8.00
N GLN A 57 -18.55 12.50 -7.26
CA GLN A 57 -19.81 11.96 -7.78
C GLN A 57 -20.47 12.90 -8.79
N GLU A 58 -20.56 14.20 -8.49
CA GLU A 58 -21.16 15.19 -9.40
C GLU A 58 -20.41 15.35 -10.72
N LEU A 59 -19.08 15.21 -10.69
CA LEU A 59 -18.23 15.28 -11.87
C LEU A 59 -18.21 13.96 -12.67
N GLY A 60 -18.78 12.87 -12.13
CA GLY A 60 -18.79 11.56 -12.77
C GLY A 60 -17.39 11.01 -13.02
N LEU A 61 -16.42 11.32 -12.15
CA LEU A 61 -15.04 10.91 -12.33
C LEU A 61 -14.87 9.45 -11.89
N THR A 62 -14.22 8.63 -12.72
CA THR A 62 -13.88 7.23 -12.42
C THR A 62 -12.38 7.06 -12.24
N SER A 63 -11.97 5.97 -11.58
CA SER A 63 -10.57 5.67 -11.30
C SER A 63 -10.09 4.46 -12.08
N ASP A 64 -9.91 4.65 -13.40
CA ASP A 64 -9.16 3.72 -14.25
C ASP A 64 -7.93 4.45 -14.81
N LEU A 65 -7.02 4.87 -13.92
CA LEU A 65 -5.83 5.62 -14.31
C LEU A 65 -4.88 4.80 -15.17
N PHE A 66 -4.73 3.53 -14.83
CA PHE A 66 -3.85 2.62 -15.53
C PHE A 66 -4.73 1.51 -16.08
N ILE A 67 -4.87 1.43 -17.40
CA ILE A 67 -5.67 0.40 -18.10
C ILE A 67 -4.81 -0.84 -18.27
N CYS A 68 -5.32 -2.01 -17.86
CA CYS A 68 -4.56 -3.27 -17.92
C CYS A 68 -4.32 -3.59 -19.38
N VAL A 69 -3.06 -3.51 -19.82
CA VAL A 69 -2.66 -3.94 -21.17
C VAL A 69 -2.98 -5.43 -21.40
N LEU A 70 -3.24 -6.18 -20.32
CA LEU A 70 -3.59 -7.60 -20.35
C LEU A 70 -5.07 -7.89 -20.66
N ASP A 71 -5.95 -6.89 -20.79
CA ASP A 71 -7.33 -7.13 -21.20
C ASP A 71 -7.80 -6.20 -22.35
N PRO A 72 -7.73 -6.67 -23.62
CA PRO A 72 -8.27 -5.95 -24.76
C PRO A 72 -9.81 -5.93 -24.82
N GLN A 73 -10.53 -6.48 -23.83
CA GLN A 73 -12.00 -6.47 -23.79
C GLN A 73 -12.64 -5.32 -23.00
N HIS A 74 -11.95 -4.17 -22.86
CA HIS A 74 -12.53 -2.89 -22.43
C HIS A 74 -13.70 -2.47 -23.36
N THR A 75 -14.85 -3.13 -23.23
CA THR A 75 -15.96 -3.06 -24.19
C THR A 75 -17.22 -2.62 -23.46
N LYS A 76 -17.48 -1.31 -23.47
CA LYS A 76 -18.78 -0.63 -23.28
C LYS A 76 -19.58 -0.86 -21.98
N GLU A 77 -19.44 -1.97 -21.27
CA GLU A 77 -20.18 -2.29 -20.04
C GLU A 77 -19.63 -1.56 -18.81
N ASP A 78 -18.31 -1.37 -18.72
CA ASP A 78 -17.70 -0.63 -17.61
C ASP A 78 -18.02 0.88 -17.64
N ALA A 79 -18.30 1.45 -18.82
CA ALA A 79 -18.76 2.84 -18.94
C ALA A 79 -20.20 3.05 -18.42
N LEU A 80 -21.01 1.99 -18.36
CA LEU A 80 -22.34 2.01 -17.75
C LEU A 80 -22.26 1.77 -16.24
N ASN A 81 -21.31 0.95 -15.79
CA ASN A 81 -21.04 0.68 -14.36
C ASN A 81 -20.25 1.80 -13.66
N ALA A 82 -19.53 2.63 -14.43
CA ALA A 82 -18.84 3.84 -13.98
C ALA A 82 -19.73 4.81 -13.18
N ASN A 83 -21.00 4.93 -13.57
CA ASN A 83 -21.99 5.75 -12.87
C ASN A 83 -22.53 5.09 -11.58
N MET A 84 -22.19 3.82 -11.32
CA MET A 84 -22.59 3.06 -10.14
C MET A 84 -21.48 2.85 -9.12
N THR A 85 -20.21 3.08 -9.48
CA THR A 85 -19.11 2.99 -8.51
C THR A 85 -19.21 4.12 -7.50
N PRO A 86 -19.30 3.82 -6.19
CA PRO A 86 -19.41 4.86 -5.19
C PRO A 86 -18.12 5.70 -5.15
N PRO A 87 -18.22 7.01 -4.87
CA PRO A 87 -17.08 7.92 -4.95
C PRO A 87 -15.95 7.53 -3.98
N GLU A 88 -16.27 6.95 -2.82
CA GLU A 88 -15.26 6.42 -1.90
C GLU A 88 -14.42 5.29 -2.50
N GLU A 89 -15.02 4.47 -3.38
CA GLU A 89 -14.33 3.38 -4.05
C GLU A 89 -13.46 3.89 -5.19
N VAL A 90 -13.90 4.92 -5.90
CA VAL A 90 -13.08 5.64 -6.88
C VAL A 90 -11.81 6.19 -6.23
N LEU A 91 -11.95 6.90 -5.11
CA LEU A 91 -10.80 7.47 -4.40
C LEU A 91 -9.90 6.39 -3.76
N ALA A 92 -10.49 5.33 -3.19
CA ALA A 92 -9.71 4.21 -2.63
C ALA A 92 -8.90 3.47 -3.71
N ARG A 93 -9.51 3.19 -4.88
CA ARG A 93 -8.82 2.60 -6.03
C ARG A 93 -7.68 3.49 -6.52
N PHE A 94 -7.93 4.80 -6.64
CA PHE A 94 -6.92 5.77 -7.05
C PHE A 94 -5.68 5.71 -6.13
N LEU A 95 -5.89 5.75 -4.81
CA LEU A 95 -4.80 5.70 -3.84
C LEU A 95 -3.99 4.41 -3.94
N LEU A 96 -4.67 3.25 -4.03
CA LEU A 96 -4.03 1.95 -4.22
C LEU A 96 -3.25 1.88 -5.54
N GLN A 97 -3.81 2.41 -6.62
CA GLN A 97 -3.18 2.46 -7.93
C GLN A 97 -1.90 3.29 -7.92
N ILE A 98 -1.90 4.46 -7.27
CA ILE A 98 -0.69 5.28 -7.14
C ILE A 98 0.37 4.57 -6.30
N VAL A 99 -0.02 3.94 -5.18
CA VAL A 99 0.91 3.16 -4.35
C VAL A 99 1.53 2.04 -5.19
N GLY A 100 0.70 1.25 -5.86
CA GLY A 100 1.14 0.12 -6.69
C GLY A 100 2.06 0.54 -7.82
N PHE A 101 1.66 1.54 -8.59
CA PHE A 101 2.48 2.05 -9.69
C PHE A 101 3.83 2.60 -9.18
N THR A 102 3.81 3.36 -8.08
CA THR A 102 5.03 3.94 -7.52
C THR A 102 5.96 2.88 -6.96
N VAL A 103 5.43 1.91 -6.20
CA VAL A 103 6.26 0.87 -5.57
C VAL A 103 6.85 -0.10 -6.60
N THR A 104 6.10 -0.46 -7.65
CA THR A 104 6.63 -1.27 -8.76
C THR A 104 7.73 -0.52 -9.51
N THR A 105 7.60 0.78 -9.73
CA THR A 105 8.68 1.57 -10.32
C THR A 105 9.89 1.66 -9.40
N VAL A 106 9.72 1.92 -8.10
CA VAL A 106 10.82 1.92 -7.12
C VAL A 106 11.54 0.57 -7.13
N GLN A 107 10.80 -0.54 -7.07
CA GLN A 107 11.35 -1.89 -7.19
C GLN A 107 12.17 -2.05 -8.48
N SER A 108 11.60 -1.70 -9.63
CA SER A 108 12.29 -1.81 -10.91
C SER A 108 13.59 -1.01 -10.94
N LEU A 109 13.63 0.17 -10.31
CA LEU A 109 14.82 1.02 -10.23
C LEU A 109 15.87 0.47 -9.26
N ARG A 110 15.45 -0.09 -8.12
CA ARG A 110 16.37 -0.71 -7.14
C ARG A 110 17.05 -1.96 -7.70
N PHE A 111 16.34 -2.73 -8.52
CA PHE A 111 16.84 -3.98 -9.10
C PHE A 111 17.30 -3.87 -10.56
N SER A 112 17.18 -2.69 -11.18
CA SER A 112 17.71 -2.43 -12.53
C SER A 112 19.24 -2.47 -12.51
N LYS A 113 19.82 -3.24 -13.42
CA LYS A 113 21.28 -3.31 -13.64
C LYS A 113 21.83 -2.14 -14.47
N SER A 114 20.96 -1.22 -14.92
CA SER A 114 21.35 -0.09 -15.75
C SER A 114 22.01 0.99 -14.91
N ILE A 115 23.33 1.13 -15.04
CA ILE A 115 24.10 2.20 -14.43
C ILE A 115 23.83 3.48 -15.23
N ASP A 116 22.78 4.22 -14.87
CA ASP A 116 22.66 5.59 -15.35
C ASP A 116 23.65 6.46 -14.57
N VAL A 117 24.76 6.77 -15.24
CA VAL A 117 25.88 7.61 -14.77
C VAL A 117 25.45 9.06 -14.46
N SER A 118 24.17 9.40 -14.58
CA SER A 118 23.64 10.77 -14.54
C SER A 118 22.72 11.11 -13.35
N GLY A 119 22.60 10.30 -12.30
CA GLY A 119 22.04 10.85 -11.05
C GLY A 119 21.57 9.88 -9.98
N VAL A 120 22.41 9.70 -8.96
CA VAL A 120 22.05 9.12 -7.64
C VAL A 120 20.78 9.76 -7.04
N GLN A 121 20.48 11.01 -7.38
CA GLN A 121 19.29 11.72 -6.85
C GLN A 121 17.94 11.29 -7.46
N SER A 122 17.92 10.65 -8.64
CA SER A 122 16.65 10.33 -9.33
C SER A 122 15.96 9.10 -8.72
N HIS A 123 16.72 8.10 -8.28
CA HIS A 123 16.17 6.86 -7.74
C HIS A 123 15.54 7.04 -6.35
N ASP A 124 16.12 7.90 -5.51
CA ASP A 124 15.62 8.14 -4.16
C ASP A 124 14.38 9.03 -4.13
N PHE A 125 14.19 9.89 -5.15
CA PHE A 125 13.03 10.79 -5.20
C PHE A 125 11.70 10.03 -5.17
N LEU A 126 11.57 8.96 -5.98
CA LEU A 126 10.33 8.18 -6.01
C LEU A 126 10.10 7.41 -4.70
N ALA A 127 11.17 6.88 -4.08
CA ALA A 127 11.07 6.27 -2.76
C ALA A 127 10.61 7.28 -1.70
N GLN A 128 11.11 8.51 -1.76
CA GLN A 128 10.65 9.60 -0.87
C GLN A 128 9.20 10.01 -1.13
N GLU A 129 8.77 10.11 -2.39
CA GLU A 129 7.36 10.39 -2.72
C GLU A 129 6.45 9.26 -2.26
N LEU A 130 6.86 7.99 -2.43
CA LEU A 130 6.12 6.85 -1.89
C LEU A 130 6.01 6.93 -0.37
N SER A 131 7.09 7.28 0.32
CA SER A 131 7.06 7.48 1.78
C SER A 131 6.07 8.57 2.19
N ARG A 132 6.09 9.71 1.48
CA ARG A 132 5.13 10.81 1.68
C ARG A 132 3.69 10.37 1.42
N LEU A 133 3.45 9.56 0.39
CA LEU A 133 2.15 8.99 0.07
C LEU A 133 1.64 8.11 1.21
N LEU A 134 2.44 7.14 1.64
CA LEU A 134 2.08 6.19 2.70
C LEU A 134 1.81 6.91 4.02
N LEU A 135 2.64 7.90 4.38
CA LEU A 135 2.42 8.74 5.57
C LEU A 135 1.14 9.57 5.46
N SER A 136 0.86 10.15 4.29
CA SER A 136 -0.38 10.90 4.05
C SER A 136 -1.61 10.01 4.21
N MET A 137 -1.60 8.81 3.62
CA MET A 137 -2.68 7.83 3.77
C MET A 137 -2.84 7.35 5.21
N THR A 138 -1.73 7.06 5.89
CA THR A 138 -1.72 6.71 7.32
C THR A 138 -2.40 7.80 8.14
N HIS A 139 -2.05 9.07 7.91
CA HIS A 139 -2.68 10.20 8.57
C HIS A 139 -4.17 10.32 8.23
N MET A 140 -4.56 10.19 6.96
CA MET A 140 -5.96 10.23 6.52
C MET A 140 -6.85 9.23 7.28
N PHE A 141 -6.34 8.01 7.51
CA PHE A 141 -7.10 6.94 8.15
C PHE A 141 -6.99 6.98 9.66
N LYS A 142 -5.79 7.16 10.23
CA LYS A 142 -5.58 7.23 11.69
C LYS A 142 -6.30 8.44 12.33
N SER A 143 -6.37 9.57 11.63
CA SER A 143 -7.13 10.75 12.12
C SER A 143 -8.66 10.62 11.99
N GLY A 144 -9.14 9.60 11.27
CA GLY A 144 -10.56 9.46 10.93
C GLY A 144 -11.09 10.53 9.96
N ALA A 145 -10.22 11.35 9.36
CA ALA A 145 -10.62 12.41 8.42
C ALA A 145 -11.22 11.86 7.12
N PHE A 146 -10.82 10.65 6.72
CA PHE A 146 -11.29 9.95 5.52
C PHE A 146 -11.82 8.55 5.85
N ARG A 147 -12.83 8.48 6.72
CA ARG A 147 -13.36 7.22 7.24
C ARG A 147 -14.07 6.39 6.16
N LYS A 148 -14.87 7.01 5.28
CA LYS A 148 -15.61 6.28 4.22
C LYS A 148 -14.63 5.65 3.23
N VAL A 149 -13.60 6.40 2.84
CA VAL A 149 -12.52 5.91 1.97
C VAL A 149 -11.73 4.80 2.66
N GLY A 150 -11.36 4.96 3.94
CA GLY A 150 -10.64 3.93 4.69
C GLY A 150 -11.41 2.61 4.81
N VAL A 151 -12.71 2.66 5.14
CA VAL A 151 -13.59 1.48 5.18
C VAL A 151 -13.71 0.83 3.81
N MET A 152 -13.87 1.62 2.74
CA MET A 152 -13.94 1.09 1.39
C MET A 152 -12.61 0.42 0.98
N MET A 153 -11.48 1.02 1.30
CA MET A 153 -10.16 0.46 1.05
C MET A 153 -9.96 -0.85 1.81
N ALA A 154 -10.33 -0.94 3.09
CA ALA A 154 -10.32 -2.17 3.88
C ALA A 154 -11.19 -3.27 3.24
N SER A 155 -12.37 -2.91 2.74
CA SER A 155 -13.24 -3.83 1.99
C SER A 155 -12.58 -4.27 0.66
N LEU A 156 -11.93 -3.37 -0.08
CA LEU A 156 -11.28 -3.70 -1.35
C LEU A 156 -10.12 -4.69 -1.16
N ILE A 157 -9.30 -4.51 -0.11
CA ILE A 157 -8.16 -5.39 0.17
C ILE A 157 -8.58 -6.77 0.68
N SER A 158 -9.74 -6.86 1.34
CA SER A 158 -10.27 -8.11 1.90
C SER A 158 -11.07 -8.94 0.90
N ARG A 159 -11.45 -8.37 -0.25
CA ARG A 159 -12.24 -9.09 -1.27
C ARG A 159 -11.35 -10.12 -1.97
N PRO A 160 -11.78 -11.40 -2.07
CA PRO A 160 -11.09 -12.37 -2.89
C PRO A 160 -11.05 -11.86 -4.33
N GLN A 161 -9.84 -11.87 -4.89
CA GLN A 161 -9.45 -11.20 -6.12
C GLN A 161 -10.51 -11.32 -7.23
N GLN A 162 -11.18 -10.21 -7.53
CA GLN A 162 -11.85 -10.08 -8.82
C GLN A 162 -10.76 -9.82 -9.86
N SER A 163 -10.73 -10.62 -10.93
CA SER A 163 -9.71 -10.66 -11.98
C SER A 163 -9.48 -9.35 -12.77
N LYS A 164 -10.02 -8.22 -12.29
CA LYS A 164 -10.14 -6.95 -13.00
C LYS A 164 -9.54 -5.73 -12.28
N CYS A 165 -9.10 -5.84 -11.03
CA CYS A 165 -8.51 -4.70 -10.31
C CYS A 165 -6.98 -4.66 -10.39
N TRP A 166 -6.48 -3.49 -10.79
CA TRP A 166 -5.07 -3.14 -10.81
C TRP A 166 -4.46 -3.21 -9.41
N PHE A 167 -3.38 -3.99 -9.31
CA PHE A 167 -2.61 -4.28 -8.11
C PHE A 167 -3.40 -5.05 -7.04
N ALA A 168 -3.53 -6.36 -7.25
CA ALA A 168 -3.93 -7.25 -6.17
C ALA A 168 -3.03 -7.06 -4.95
N LEU A 169 -3.63 -7.09 -3.77
CA LEU A 169 -2.90 -6.88 -2.52
C LEU A 169 -1.74 -7.86 -2.37
N ASP A 170 -1.91 -9.10 -2.82
CA ASP A 170 -0.85 -10.12 -2.85
C ASP A 170 0.35 -9.65 -3.67
N HIS A 171 0.11 -9.09 -4.86
CA HIS A 171 1.17 -8.54 -5.69
C HIS A 171 1.87 -7.35 -5.03
N LEU A 172 1.09 -6.42 -4.43
CA LEU A 172 1.68 -5.29 -3.68
C LEU A 172 2.55 -5.79 -2.53
N SER A 173 2.05 -6.77 -1.79
CA SER A 173 2.74 -7.38 -0.66
C SER A 173 4.05 -8.04 -1.11
N GLU A 174 4.06 -8.78 -2.23
CA GLU A 174 5.31 -9.32 -2.80
C GLU A 174 6.30 -8.21 -3.20
N VAL A 175 5.81 -7.14 -3.82
CA VAL A 175 6.67 -6.02 -4.22
C VAL A 175 7.29 -5.35 -2.99
N PHE A 176 6.49 -5.04 -1.95
CA PHE A 176 7.01 -4.49 -0.69
C PHE A 176 7.96 -5.45 0.03
N HIS A 177 7.66 -6.75 0.04
CA HIS A 177 8.54 -7.75 0.64
C HIS A 177 9.91 -7.79 -0.06
N SER A 178 9.96 -7.62 -1.39
CA SER A 178 11.24 -7.56 -2.10
C SER A 178 12.08 -6.33 -1.72
N LEU A 179 11.46 -5.27 -1.21
CA LEU A 179 12.13 -4.02 -0.81
C LEU A 179 12.68 -4.06 0.62
N ILE A 180 12.52 -5.16 1.37
CA ILE A 180 13.02 -5.27 2.76
C ILE A 180 14.52 -4.92 2.83
N GLN A 181 15.32 -5.40 1.87
CA GLN A 181 16.76 -5.20 1.87
C GLN A 181 17.19 -3.79 1.44
N THR A 182 16.37 -3.09 0.64
CA THR A 182 16.76 -1.79 0.05
C THR A 182 16.10 -0.60 0.75
N ASP A 183 14.84 -0.75 1.17
CA ASP A 183 14.01 0.32 1.70
C ASP A 183 13.13 -0.17 2.89
N PRO A 184 13.73 -0.67 3.99
CA PRO A 184 13.01 -1.28 5.12
C PRO A 184 11.99 -0.34 5.78
N VAL A 185 12.24 0.97 5.78
CA VAL A 185 11.32 1.98 6.32
C VAL A 185 10.02 2.06 5.50
N LEU A 186 10.10 1.92 4.17
CA LEU A 186 8.89 1.89 3.32
C LEU A 186 8.05 0.65 3.62
N VAL A 187 8.70 -0.49 3.87
CA VAL A 187 8.03 -1.74 4.25
C VAL A 187 7.30 -1.58 5.59
N LEU A 188 7.92 -0.94 6.59
CA LEU A 188 7.27 -0.65 7.87
C LEU A 188 6.08 0.31 7.72
N GLN A 189 6.20 1.33 6.87
CA GLN A 189 5.08 2.23 6.57
C GLN A 189 3.91 1.50 5.88
N TRP A 190 4.22 0.54 5.00
CA TRP A 190 3.21 -0.34 4.42
C TRP A 190 2.56 -1.24 5.47
N CYS A 191 3.34 -1.84 6.38
CA CYS A 191 2.81 -2.64 7.49
C CYS A 191 1.86 -1.82 8.39
N GLN A 192 2.23 -0.59 8.73
CA GLN A 192 1.36 0.31 9.49
C GLN A 192 0.03 0.55 8.78
N LEU A 193 0.06 0.77 7.46
CA LEU A 193 -1.13 1.01 6.66
C LEU A 193 -2.02 -0.24 6.59
N LEU A 194 -1.43 -1.43 6.45
CA LEU A 194 -2.16 -2.70 6.46
C LEU A 194 -2.88 -2.94 7.79
N LEU A 195 -2.22 -2.68 8.93
CA LEU A 195 -2.84 -2.78 10.25
C LEU A 195 -4.01 -1.80 10.42
N LEU A 196 -3.85 -0.55 9.97
CA LEU A 196 -4.94 0.44 9.98
C LEU A 196 -6.15 0.04 9.15
N LEU A 197 -5.96 -0.81 8.14
CA LEU A 197 -7.02 -1.33 7.28
C LEU A 197 -7.55 -2.69 7.76
N ASN A 198 -7.12 -3.17 8.93
CA ASN A 198 -7.46 -4.48 9.50
C ASN A 198 -7.12 -5.64 8.56
N TYR A 199 -5.95 -5.59 7.91
CA TYR A 199 -5.48 -6.72 7.11
C TYR A 199 -4.94 -7.83 8.02
N ASP A 200 -5.59 -8.98 7.96
CA ASP A 200 -5.45 -10.10 8.90
C ASP A 200 -4.74 -11.33 8.29
N SER A 201 -4.12 -11.21 7.10
CA SER A 201 -3.45 -12.34 6.45
C SER A 201 -2.30 -12.88 7.29
N THR A 202 -2.52 -14.07 7.85
CA THR A 202 -1.52 -14.77 8.66
C THR A 202 -0.26 -15.06 7.87
N ASP A 203 -0.35 -15.41 6.58
CA ASP A 203 0.84 -15.72 5.76
C ASP A 203 1.77 -14.52 5.60
N TRP A 204 1.20 -13.33 5.36
CA TRP A 204 1.95 -12.10 5.28
C TRP A 204 2.68 -11.79 6.60
N TRP A 205 1.96 -11.81 7.72
CA TRP A 205 2.52 -11.49 9.03
C TRP A 205 3.56 -12.53 9.49
N MET A 206 3.35 -13.81 9.18
CA MET A 206 4.34 -14.86 9.45
C MET A 206 5.65 -14.64 8.69
N ARG A 207 5.57 -14.19 7.42
CA ARG A 207 6.75 -13.88 6.60
C ARG A 207 7.50 -12.67 7.14
N ILE A 208 6.79 -11.58 7.45
CA ILE A 208 7.39 -10.33 7.95
C ILE A 208 8.02 -10.50 9.34
N LEU A 209 7.37 -11.25 10.24
CA LEU A 209 7.87 -11.48 11.59
C LEU A 209 8.87 -12.64 11.68
N HIS A 210 9.13 -13.34 10.58
CA HIS A 210 9.96 -14.55 10.53
C HIS A 210 9.54 -15.59 11.58
N THR A 211 8.23 -15.78 11.79
CA THR A 211 7.74 -16.77 12.76
C THR A 211 8.09 -18.18 12.28
N PRO A 212 8.75 -19.01 13.11
CA PRO A 212 9.10 -20.36 12.72
C PRO A 212 7.82 -21.17 12.43
N LYS A 213 7.75 -21.77 11.25
CA LYS A 213 6.64 -22.69 10.93
C LYS A 213 6.72 -23.86 11.90
N LYS A 214 5.73 -24.00 12.79
CA LYS A 214 5.66 -25.10 13.77
C LYS A 214 5.87 -26.43 13.02
N PRO A 215 6.87 -27.25 13.39
CA PRO A 215 7.00 -28.56 12.79
C PRO A 215 5.72 -29.35 13.05
N PRO A 216 5.23 -30.14 12.09
CA PRO A 216 4.00 -30.91 12.27
C PRO A 216 4.13 -31.79 13.52
N LEU A 217 3.12 -31.72 14.40
CA LEU A 217 3.02 -32.43 15.68
C LEU A 217 3.26 -33.95 15.58
N SER A 218 3.23 -34.52 14.38
CA SER A 218 3.52 -35.94 14.11
C SER A 218 4.99 -36.36 14.31
N LYS A 219 5.94 -35.43 14.49
CA LYS A 219 7.36 -35.75 14.72
C LYS A 219 7.81 -35.65 16.19
N SER A 220 6.94 -35.22 17.11
CA SER A 220 7.31 -34.97 18.51
C SER A 220 7.32 -36.21 19.43
N MET A 221 7.33 -37.43 18.88
CA MET A 221 7.27 -38.68 19.65
C MET A 221 8.47 -39.61 19.45
N SER A 222 9.47 -39.27 18.62
CA SER A 222 10.72 -40.04 18.58
C SER A 222 11.72 -39.48 19.59
N SER A 223 11.62 -39.95 20.83
CA SER A 223 12.64 -39.74 21.87
C SER A 223 13.96 -40.38 21.44
N GLY A 224 15.04 -39.58 21.40
CA GLY A 224 16.40 -40.11 21.47
C GLY A 224 17.29 -39.96 20.23
N SER A 225 17.34 -38.78 19.61
CA SER A 225 18.56 -38.40 18.88
C SER A 225 19.19 -37.16 19.50
N LEU A 226 20.45 -37.31 19.92
CA LEU A 226 21.35 -36.26 20.38
C LEU A 226 21.82 -35.36 19.21
N ASP A 227 21.29 -35.54 18.00
CA ASP A 227 21.59 -34.74 16.80
C ASP A 227 20.84 -33.39 16.77
N HIS A 228 19.97 -33.10 17.74
CA HIS A 228 19.14 -31.90 17.71
C HIS A 228 19.82 -30.63 18.28
N LEU A 229 21.10 -30.73 18.66
CA LEU A 229 21.88 -29.62 19.21
C LEU A 229 22.62 -28.78 18.15
N GLU A 230 22.65 -29.20 16.88
CA GLU A 230 23.47 -28.55 15.83
C GLU A 230 22.70 -27.90 14.67
N THR A 231 21.37 -27.74 14.75
CA THR A 231 20.58 -27.14 13.64
C THR A 231 19.60 -26.03 14.06
N ASN A 232 19.83 -25.39 15.22
CA ASN A 232 19.16 -24.12 15.56
C ASN A 232 20.07 -22.92 15.27
N LEU A 233 20.77 -22.92 14.14
CA LEU A 233 21.22 -21.67 13.55
C LEU A 233 19.95 -21.02 13.00
N GLU A 234 19.28 -20.20 13.82
CA GLU A 234 18.32 -19.24 13.26
C GLU A 234 19.04 -18.55 12.10
N PRO A 235 18.45 -18.51 10.88
CA PRO A 235 19.11 -17.90 9.75
C PRO A 235 19.51 -16.47 10.15
N GLU A 236 20.80 -16.15 10.02
CA GLU A 236 21.29 -14.80 10.33
C GLU A 236 20.57 -13.82 9.40
N LEU A 237 19.58 -13.11 9.97
CA LEU A 237 18.83 -12.09 9.26
C LEU A 237 19.77 -10.94 8.91
N SER A 238 19.57 -10.35 7.73
CA SER A 238 20.25 -9.11 7.43
C SER A 238 19.83 -8.02 8.43
N THR A 239 20.65 -6.99 8.60
CA THR A 239 20.27 -5.85 9.45
C THR A 239 18.95 -5.22 9.01
N ALA A 240 18.67 -5.19 7.70
CA ALA A 240 17.42 -4.64 7.18
C ALA A 240 16.21 -5.54 7.50
N GLU A 241 16.37 -6.86 7.41
CA GLU A 241 15.35 -7.83 7.83
C GLU A 241 15.06 -7.73 9.33
N GLU A 242 16.08 -7.61 10.16
CA GLU A 242 15.90 -7.47 11.61
C GLU A 242 15.19 -6.15 11.96
N VAL A 243 15.50 -5.05 11.26
CA VAL A 243 14.78 -3.77 11.40
C VAL A 243 13.31 -3.92 11.04
N VAL A 244 12.99 -4.59 9.94
CA VAL A 244 11.58 -4.81 9.53
C VAL A 244 10.87 -5.72 10.52
N LYS A 245 11.49 -6.83 10.94
CA LYS A 245 10.94 -7.78 11.91
C LYS A 245 10.61 -7.10 13.23
N GLN A 246 11.57 -6.41 13.84
CA GLN A 246 11.38 -5.73 15.12
C GLN A 246 10.39 -4.57 15.00
N GLY A 247 10.49 -3.78 13.92
CA GLY A 247 9.55 -2.68 13.67
C GLY A 247 8.13 -3.19 13.50
N ALA A 248 7.91 -4.21 12.66
CA ALA A 248 6.59 -4.78 12.43
C ALA A 248 6.01 -5.42 13.69
N LEU A 249 6.85 -6.05 14.53
CA LEU A 249 6.41 -6.57 15.83
C LEU A 249 5.88 -5.45 16.74
N VAL A 250 6.59 -4.33 16.83
CA VAL A 250 6.13 -3.16 17.61
C VAL A 250 4.80 -2.62 17.06
N LEU A 251 4.67 -2.51 15.74
CA LEU A 251 3.42 -2.07 15.10
C LEU A 251 2.26 -3.03 15.38
N PHE A 252 2.52 -4.34 15.30
CA PHE A 252 1.51 -5.36 15.56
C PHE A 252 1.07 -5.35 17.04
N CYS A 253 2.01 -5.14 17.98
CA CYS A 253 1.68 -4.94 19.38
C CYS A 253 0.80 -3.70 19.61
N ASP A 254 1.10 -2.57 18.97
CA ASP A 254 0.27 -1.35 19.03
C ASP A 254 -1.15 -1.64 18.52
N TYR A 255 -1.27 -2.35 17.39
CA TYR A 255 -2.55 -2.80 16.85
C TYR A 255 -3.34 -3.69 17.82
N VAL A 256 -2.70 -4.67 18.45
CA VAL A 256 -3.35 -5.56 19.44
C VAL A 256 -3.84 -4.76 20.65
N CYS A 257 -3.05 -3.81 21.14
CA CYS A 257 -3.44 -2.92 22.25
C CYS A 257 -4.64 -2.02 21.89
N GLU A 258 -4.73 -1.54 20.64
CA GLU A 258 -5.88 -0.77 20.18
C GLU A 258 -7.14 -1.65 19.98
N ASN A 259 -6.96 -2.97 19.80
CA ASN A 259 -8.02 -3.94 19.48
C ASN A 259 -8.16 -5.06 20.53
N GLU A 260 -7.94 -4.77 21.83
CA GLU A 260 -7.96 -5.75 22.93
C GLU A 260 -9.24 -6.60 23.04
N ALA A 261 -10.35 -6.11 22.48
CA ALA A 261 -11.60 -6.86 22.45
C ALA A 261 -11.54 -8.10 21.54
N ASP A 262 -10.61 -8.14 20.59
CA ASP A 262 -10.36 -9.28 19.71
C ASP A 262 -9.22 -10.15 20.27
N ALA A 263 -9.57 -11.34 20.71
CA ALA A 263 -8.63 -12.28 21.33
C ALA A 263 -7.76 -13.00 20.29
N GLU A 264 -8.13 -13.02 19.01
CA GLU A 264 -7.44 -13.80 17.98
C GLU A 264 -6.04 -13.25 17.66
N PRO A 265 -5.85 -11.94 17.36
CA PRO A 265 -4.53 -11.36 17.14
C PRO A 265 -3.60 -11.49 18.35
N LEU A 266 -4.13 -11.31 19.55
CA LEU A 266 -3.37 -11.46 20.81
C LEU A 266 -2.93 -12.91 21.00
N SER A 267 -3.82 -13.87 20.76
CA SER A 267 -3.51 -15.29 20.88
C SER A 267 -2.44 -15.71 19.88
N TRP A 268 -2.53 -15.22 18.63
CA TRP A 268 -1.53 -15.50 17.60
C TRP A 268 -0.16 -14.91 17.93
N LEU A 269 -0.10 -13.69 18.49
CA LEU A 269 1.15 -13.03 18.83
C LEU A 269 1.92 -13.73 19.97
N VAL A 270 1.21 -14.29 20.95
CA VAL A 270 1.81 -14.88 22.16
C VAL A 270 2.27 -16.34 21.94
N VAL A 271 1.72 -17.05 20.95
CA VAL A 271 1.79 -18.53 20.80
C VAL A 271 2.69 -19.00 19.66
#